data_AF-A0A7W1PRY2-F1
#
_entry.id   AF-A0A7W1PRY2-F1
#
_cell.length_a   1.000
_cell.length_b   1.000
_cell.length_c   1.000
_cell.angle_alpha   90.00
_cell.angle_beta   90.00
_cell.angle_gamma   90.00
#
_symmetry.space_group_name_H-M   'P 1'
#
loop_
_entity.id
_entity.type
_entity.pdbx_description
1 polymer ?
#
loop_
_entity_poly.entity_id
_entity_poly.type
_entity_poly.pdbx_seq_one_letter_code
_entity_poly.pdbx_strand_id
1 'polypeptide(L)'
;MNKYLLFASFFWLNMINIAAAQEGQPVKPPSDEGVREQTEKPGSELDASLKAQFESNVSEKRRLEQEAMESGKTSGKRYQLLISRFESFAGEVEGQIEESEVRNEITEATEAEIKSGLTEMESLLNLIEIELATAEPEKPPNNGKKTKRNK
;
A
#
# COMPACT_ATOMS: atom_id res chain seq x y z
N MET A 1 12.87 -23.59 -9.10
CA MET A 1 13.86 -22.54 -8.75
C MET A 1 14.03 -21.62 -9.95
N ASN A 2 14.10 -20.31 -9.68
CA ASN A 2 14.10 -19.16 -10.59
C ASN A 2 12.71 -18.63 -11.03
N LYS A 3 12.17 -17.71 -10.23
CA LYS A 3 11.10 -16.77 -10.61
C LYS A 3 11.36 -15.41 -9.93
N TYR A 4 12.47 -14.76 -10.27
CA TYR A 4 12.62 -13.33 -10.03
C TYR A 4 13.19 -12.72 -11.28
N LEU A 5 12.30 -12.30 -12.17
CA LEU A 5 12.62 -11.35 -13.21
C LEU A 5 11.41 -10.45 -13.37
N LEU A 6 11.70 -9.15 -13.49
CA LEU A 6 10.81 -8.06 -13.87
C LEU A 6 10.14 -7.28 -12.72
N PHE A 7 10.93 -6.40 -12.08
CA PHE A 7 10.46 -5.07 -11.64
C PHE A 7 11.55 -4.03 -11.92
N ALA A 8 11.89 -3.82 -13.19
CA ALA A 8 12.82 -2.77 -13.61
C ALA A 8 12.40 -2.16 -14.95
N SER A 9 11.43 -1.23 -14.92
CA SER A 9 11.11 -0.36 -16.06
C SER A 9 10.13 0.78 -15.74
N PHE A 10 10.42 1.64 -14.75
CA PHE A 10 9.69 2.92 -14.57
C PHE A 10 10.57 4.16 -14.33
N PHE A 11 11.88 4.09 -14.57
CA PHE A 11 12.82 5.21 -14.36
C PHE A 11 13.52 5.73 -15.64
N TRP A 12 12.95 5.49 -16.82
CA TRP A 12 13.61 5.85 -18.10
C TRP A 12 12.80 6.76 -19.02
N LEU A 13 11.99 7.67 -18.47
CA LEU A 13 11.31 8.73 -19.24
C LEU A 13 11.38 10.15 -18.66
N ASN A 14 12.15 10.40 -17.59
CA ASN A 14 12.33 11.75 -17.03
C ASN A 14 13.72 12.38 -17.29
N MET A 15 14.51 11.84 -18.23
CA MET A 15 15.73 12.47 -18.75
C MET A 15 15.56 12.98 -20.18
N ILE A 16 14.45 13.67 -20.46
CA ILE A 16 14.43 14.58 -21.62
C ILE A 16 15.07 15.89 -21.18
N ASN A 17 16.36 15.98 -21.53
CA ASN A 17 17.18 17.17 -21.66
C ASN A 17 16.39 18.48 -21.86
N ILE A 18 16.35 19.30 -20.81
CA ILE A 18 16.33 20.75 -20.96
C ILE A 18 17.77 21.14 -21.30
N ALA A 19 18.08 21.11 -22.60
CA ALA A 19 19.32 21.65 -23.14
C ALA A 19 19.09 22.07 -24.59
N ALA A 20 18.51 23.26 -24.80
CA ALA A 20 18.66 24.01 -26.05
C ALA A 20 18.22 25.48 -25.90
N ALA A 21 19.22 26.37 -25.91
CA ALA A 21 19.23 27.69 -26.54
C ALA A 21 18.26 28.79 -26.06
N GLN A 22 18.75 29.66 -25.19
CA GLN A 22 18.44 31.09 -25.25
C GLN A 22 19.75 31.90 -25.20
N GLU A 23 20.21 32.29 -26.38
CA GLU A 23 21.29 33.24 -26.55
C GLU A 23 20.80 34.66 -26.21
N GLY A 24 21.55 35.37 -25.36
CA GLY A 24 21.62 36.83 -25.35
C GLY A 24 20.70 37.58 -24.37
N GLN A 25 21.16 37.81 -23.14
CA GLN A 25 21.06 39.11 -22.44
C GLN A 25 21.92 39.12 -21.16
N PRO A 26 22.74 40.16 -20.91
CA PRO A 26 23.51 40.28 -19.67
C PRO A 26 22.60 40.82 -18.56
N VAL A 27 22.08 39.94 -17.71
CA VAL A 27 21.38 40.32 -16.49
C VAL A 27 22.42 40.42 -15.37
N LYS A 28 22.44 41.57 -14.68
CA LYS A 28 23.33 41.88 -13.56
C LYS A 28 23.27 40.76 -12.50
N PRO A 29 24.39 40.41 -11.84
CA PRO A 29 24.36 39.47 -10.72
C PRO A 29 23.59 40.10 -9.55
N PRO A 30 22.52 39.47 -9.03
CA PRO A 30 22.01 39.83 -7.72
C PRO A 30 22.96 39.31 -6.63
N SER A 31 23.25 40.18 -5.66
CA SER A 31 24.19 39.97 -4.55
C SER A 31 23.94 38.69 -3.74
N ASP A 32 25.06 38.05 -3.38
CA ASP A 32 25.22 36.95 -2.41
C ASP A 32 24.96 37.42 -0.96
N GLU A 33 23.71 37.70 -0.60
CA GLU A 33 23.31 37.90 0.80
C GLU A 33 22.11 37.00 1.14
N GLY A 34 22.42 35.89 1.82
CA GLY A 34 21.41 35.01 2.42
C GLY A 34 21.12 33.75 1.62
N VAL A 35 22.17 32.97 1.35
CA VAL A 35 22.08 31.53 1.08
C VAL A 35 21.15 30.94 2.13
N ARG A 36 19.91 30.63 1.75
CA ARG A 36 19.03 29.80 2.58
C ARG A 36 19.77 28.49 2.73
N GLU A 37 20.28 28.24 3.92
CA GLU A 37 20.61 26.89 4.38
C GLU A 37 19.31 26.08 4.32
N GLN A 38 18.97 25.60 3.12
CA GLN A 38 18.19 24.38 2.96
C GLN A 38 19.10 23.28 3.48
N THR A 39 19.09 23.18 4.81
CA THR A 39 19.64 22.06 5.55
C THR A 39 18.75 20.90 5.14
N GLU A 40 19.17 20.15 4.11
CA GLU A 40 18.68 18.80 3.87
C GLU A 40 18.83 18.08 5.20
N LYS A 41 17.72 17.96 5.94
CA LYS A 41 17.69 17.10 7.11
C LYS A 41 17.79 15.69 6.53
N PRO A 42 18.83 14.91 6.83
CA PRO A 42 18.79 13.49 6.55
C PRO A 42 17.51 12.96 7.19
N GLY A 43 16.71 12.28 6.38
CA GLY A 43 15.41 11.78 6.79
C GLY A 43 15.55 10.92 8.03
N SER A 44 14.57 11.07 8.91
CA SER A 44 14.47 10.44 10.22
C SER A 44 14.90 8.97 10.19
N GLU A 45 15.42 8.43 11.29
CA GLU A 45 15.36 6.97 11.47
C GLU A 45 13.91 6.52 11.23
N LEU A 46 13.71 5.37 10.55
CA LEU A 46 12.39 4.79 10.36
C LEU A 46 11.67 4.83 11.72
N ASP A 47 10.61 5.63 11.82
CA ASP A 47 9.90 5.76 13.08
C ASP A 47 9.33 4.37 13.42
N ALA A 48 9.75 3.80 14.55
CA ALA A 48 9.25 2.52 15.04
C ALA A 48 7.70 2.49 15.10
N SER A 49 7.07 3.66 15.14
CA SER A 49 5.62 3.82 15.01
C SER A 49 5.04 3.31 13.69
N LEU A 50 5.73 3.48 12.56
CA LEU A 50 5.25 3.07 11.23
C LEU A 50 5.18 1.55 11.11
N LYS A 51 6.23 0.86 11.58
CA LYS A 51 6.25 -0.60 11.63
C LYS A 51 5.22 -1.14 12.60
N ALA A 52 5.11 -0.54 13.79
CA ALA A 52 4.10 -0.94 14.76
C ALA A 52 2.66 -0.76 14.22
N GLN A 53 2.38 0.32 13.48
CA GLN A 53 1.09 0.55 12.84
C GLN A 53 0.82 -0.48 11.74
N PHE A 54 1.82 -0.80 10.91
CA PHE A 54 1.72 -1.88 9.92
C PHE A 54 1.36 -3.22 10.57
N GLU A 55 2.12 -3.62 11.60
CA GLU A 55 1.89 -4.87 12.32
C GLU A 55 0.51 -4.91 13.00
N SER A 56 0.04 -3.77 13.51
CA SER A 56 -1.31 -3.61 14.05
C SER A 56 -2.37 -3.85 12.98
N ASN A 57 -2.25 -3.24 11.79
CA ASN A 57 -3.19 -3.41 10.69
C ASN A 57 -3.23 -4.87 10.20
N VAL A 58 -2.07 -5.50 10.06
CA VAL A 58 -1.99 -6.92 9.65
C VAL A 58 -2.62 -7.83 10.71
N SER A 59 -2.41 -7.55 11.99
CA SER A 59 -3.01 -8.31 13.08
C SER A 59 -4.54 -8.16 13.10
N GLU A 60 -5.04 -6.96 12.86
CA GLU A 60 -6.49 -6.70 12.75
C GLU A 60 -7.11 -7.39 11.55
N LYS A 61 -6.43 -7.42 10.38
CA LYS A 61 -6.86 -8.21 9.22
C LYS A 61 -7.02 -9.68 9.59
N ARG A 62 -6.05 -10.28 10.29
CA ARG A 62 -6.13 -11.69 10.72
C ARG A 62 -7.30 -11.93 11.66
N ARG A 63 -7.59 -11.00 12.58
CA ARG A 63 -8.75 -11.07 13.47
C ARG A 63 -10.06 -11.10 12.66
N LEU A 64 -10.20 -10.20 11.69
CA LEU A 64 -11.38 -10.12 10.82
C LEU A 64 -11.55 -11.36 9.93
N GLU A 65 -10.45 -11.95 9.45
CA GLU A 65 -10.51 -13.22 8.71
C GLU A 65 -11.00 -14.39 9.55
N GLN A 66 -10.57 -14.46 10.82
CA GLN A 66 -11.07 -15.48 11.74
C GLN A 66 -12.57 -15.30 12.00
N GLU A 67 -13.03 -14.07 12.26
CA GLU A 67 -14.44 -13.75 12.44
C GLU A 67 -15.29 -14.09 11.19
N ALA A 68 -14.76 -13.78 10.00
CA ALA A 68 -15.41 -14.14 8.74
C ALA A 68 -15.54 -15.66 8.56
N MET A 69 -14.49 -16.41 8.93
CA MET A 69 -14.47 -17.87 8.85
C MET A 69 -15.44 -18.50 9.85
N GLU A 70 -15.48 -18.00 11.09
CA GLU A 70 -16.41 -18.48 12.12
C GLU A 70 -17.88 -18.20 11.77
N SER A 71 -18.15 -17.07 11.11
CA SER A 71 -19.50 -16.67 10.69
C SER A 71 -19.92 -17.23 9.33
N GLY A 72 -19.02 -17.90 8.59
CA GLY A 72 -19.30 -18.44 7.26
C GLY A 72 -19.47 -17.38 6.17
N LYS A 73 -18.89 -16.19 6.36
CA LYS A 73 -19.04 -15.02 5.47
C LYS A 73 -17.85 -14.81 4.52
N THR A 74 -16.95 -15.80 4.38
CA THR A 74 -15.71 -15.69 3.61
C THR A 74 -15.88 -15.78 2.08
N SER A 75 -17.02 -16.25 1.59
CA SER A 75 -17.30 -16.47 0.17
C SER A 75 -17.88 -15.26 -0.57
N GLY A 76 -18.24 -14.19 0.15
CA GLY A 76 -18.76 -12.96 -0.44
C GLY A 76 -17.74 -12.33 -1.40
N LYS A 77 -18.13 -12.10 -2.66
CA LYS A 77 -17.24 -11.50 -3.67
C LYS A 77 -16.62 -10.17 -3.23
N ARG A 78 -17.39 -9.36 -2.51
CA ARG A 78 -16.93 -8.06 -2.01
C ARG A 78 -15.93 -8.23 -0.87
N TYR A 79 -16.20 -9.11 0.09
CA TYR A 79 -15.25 -9.49 1.14
C TYR A 79 -13.92 -9.98 0.53
N GLN A 80 -13.96 -10.93 -0.42
CA GLN A 80 -12.76 -11.45 -1.09
C GLN A 80 -11.98 -10.36 -1.83
N LEU A 81 -12.68 -9.42 -2.47
CA LEU A 81 -12.04 -8.28 -3.14
C LEU A 81 -11.34 -7.35 -2.13
N LEU A 82 -11.96 -7.08 -0.99
CA LEU A 82 -11.38 -6.21 0.05
C LEU A 82 -10.14 -6.85 0.66
N ILE A 83 -10.18 -8.15 0.97
CA ILE A 83 -9.02 -8.90 1.47
C ILE A 83 -7.87 -8.88 0.45
N SER A 84 -8.15 -9.17 -0.82
CA SER A 84 -7.12 -9.17 -1.86
C SER A 84 -6.49 -7.79 -2.06
N ARG A 85 -7.27 -6.71 -1.95
CA ARG A 85 -6.74 -5.34 -2.00
C ARG A 85 -5.86 -5.03 -0.79
N PHE A 86 -6.30 -5.43 0.40
CA PHE A 86 -5.51 -5.26 1.62
C PHE A 86 -4.15 -5.95 1.49
N GLU A 87 -4.11 -7.18 0.98
CA GLU A 87 -2.87 -7.93 0.78
C GLU A 87 -1.93 -7.28 -0.23
N SER A 88 -2.46 -6.67 -1.29
CA SER A 88 -1.66 -5.91 -2.26
C SER A 88 -0.98 -4.70 -1.59
N PHE A 89 -1.74 -3.87 -0.87
CA PHE A 89 -1.18 -2.72 -0.17
C PHE A 89 -0.23 -3.13 0.94
N ALA A 90 -0.55 -4.20 1.68
CA ALA A 90 0.32 -4.70 2.73
C ALA A 90 1.71 -5.07 2.18
N GLY A 91 1.78 -5.74 1.04
CA GLY A 91 3.05 -6.09 0.40
C GLY A 91 3.84 -4.88 -0.10
N GLU A 92 3.17 -3.85 -0.61
CA GLU A 92 3.81 -2.60 -1.03
C GLU A 92 4.40 -1.85 0.18
N VAL A 93 3.63 -1.69 1.25
CA VAL A 93 4.04 -1.00 2.47
C VAL A 93 5.15 -1.78 3.20
N GLU A 94 5.03 -3.11 3.31
CA GLU A 94 6.06 -3.96 3.89
C GLU A 94 7.39 -3.82 3.15
N GLY A 95 7.37 -3.88 1.81
CA GLY A 95 8.57 -3.71 1.00
C GLY A 95 9.24 -2.35 1.19
N GLN A 96 8.45 -1.27 1.30
CA GLN A 96 8.98 0.07 1.56
C GLN A 96 9.59 0.21 2.96
N ILE A 97 8.96 -0.38 3.98
CA ILE A 97 9.47 -0.41 5.36
C ILE A 97 10.78 -1.20 5.39
N GLU A 98 10.80 -2.43 4.86
CA GLU A 98 11.99 -3.29 4.85
C GLU A 98 13.14 -2.66 4.09
N GLU A 99 12.89 -2.05 2.92
CA GLU A 99 13.91 -1.35 2.15
C GLU A 99 14.51 -0.18 2.93
N SER A 100 13.67 0.57 3.64
CA SER A 100 14.10 1.69 4.49
C SER A 100 14.92 1.20 5.71
N GLU A 101 14.54 0.09 6.34
CA GLU A 101 15.30 -0.54 7.43
C GLU A 101 16.68 -1.00 6.96
N VAL A 102 16.77 -1.64 5.80
CA VAL A 102 18.04 -2.13 5.24
C VAL A 102 18.98 -0.98 4.89
N ARG A 103 18.42 0.12 4.34
CA ARG A 103 19.20 1.30 3.97
C ARG A 103 19.56 2.18 5.18
N ASN A 104 18.92 1.98 6.34
CA ASN A 104 18.98 2.87 7.50
C ASN A 104 18.69 4.34 7.13
N GLU A 105 17.84 4.54 6.12
CA GLU A 105 17.52 5.85 5.56
C GLU A 105 16.09 5.79 5.02
N ILE A 106 15.26 6.75 5.42
CA ILE A 106 13.93 6.96 4.86
C ILE A 106 13.87 8.38 4.31
N THR A 107 13.39 8.55 3.09
CA THR A 107 13.14 9.89 2.55
C THR A 107 11.76 10.39 3.02
N GLU A 108 11.56 11.71 3.12
CA GLU A 108 10.24 12.26 3.43
C GLU A 108 9.15 11.78 2.45
N ALA A 109 9.52 11.56 1.18
CA ALA A 109 8.62 11.00 0.18
C ALA A 109 8.23 9.55 0.49
N THR A 110 9.21 8.70 0.81
CA THR A 110 8.96 7.30 1.22
C THR A 110 8.14 7.23 2.50
N GLU A 111 8.42 8.09 3.48
CA GLU A 111 7.64 8.17 4.71
C GLU A 111 6.17 8.57 4.44
N ALA A 112 5.94 9.52 3.55
CA ALA A 112 4.60 9.92 3.14
C ALA A 112 3.87 8.80 2.40
N GLU A 113 4.55 8.05 1.53
CA GLU A 113 4.01 6.90 0.82
C GLU A 113 3.61 5.78 1.81
N ILE A 114 4.48 5.44 2.75
CA ILE A 114 4.19 4.45 3.81
C ILE A 114 2.97 4.88 4.62
N LYS A 115 2.92 6.14 5.08
CA LYS A 115 1.76 6.68 5.84
C LYS A 115 0.47 6.63 5.03
N SER A 116 0.54 6.95 3.73
CA SER A 116 -0.61 6.85 2.84
C SER A 116 -1.08 5.40 2.72
N GLY A 117 -0.16 4.45 2.53
CA GLY A 117 -0.48 3.02 2.46
C GLY A 117 -1.10 2.49 3.76
N LEU A 118 -0.57 2.89 4.92
CA LEU A 118 -1.13 2.54 6.23
C LEU A 118 -2.56 3.06 6.41
N THR A 119 -2.84 4.28 5.95
CA THR A 119 -4.19 4.88 6.00
C THR A 119 -5.18 4.13 5.09
N GLU A 120 -4.73 3.71 3.90
CA GLU A 120 -5.54 2.89 2.98
C GLU A 120 -5.81 1.50 3.58
N MET A 121 -4.81 0.88 4.22
CA MET A 121 -4.98 -0.39 4.95
C MET A 121 -6.04 -0.26 6.05
N GLU A 122 -6.00 0.78 6.88
CA GLU A 122 -7.02 1.05 7.90
C GLU A 122 -8.42 1.23 7.30
N SER A 123 -8.51 1.98 6.20
CA SER A 123 -9.77 2.19 5.48
C SER A 123 -10.35 0.88 4.96
N LEU A 124 -9.50 -0.02 4.44
CA LEU A 124 -9.91 -1.35 3.99
C LEU A 124 -10.38 -2.24 5.15
N LEU A 125 -9.72 -2.19 6.32
CA LEU A 125 -10.17 -2.91 7.52
C LEU A 125 -11.59 -2.50 7.93
N ASN A 126 -11.87 -1.20 7.98
CA ASN A 126 -13.20 -0.69 8.28
C ASN A 126 -14.25 -1.15 7.23
N LEU A 127 -13.89 -1.17 5.95
CA LEU A 127 -14.78 -1.70 4.91
C LEU A 127 -15.03 -3.22 5.07
N ILE A 128 -14.03 -3.98 5.52
CA ILE A 128 -14.18 -5.40 5.82
C ILE A 128 -15.12 -5.58 7.01
N GLU A 129 -14.96 -4.82 8.10
CA GLU A 129 -15.86 -4.83 9.25
C GLU A 129 -17.31 -4.57 8.85
N ILE A 130 -17.55 -3.54 8.03
CA ILE A 130 -18.88 -3.22 7.51
C ILE A 130 -19.44 -4.37 6.66
N GLU A 131 -18.61 -4.97 5.81
CA GLU A 131 -19.02 -6.11 4.99
C GLU A 131 -19.39 -7.32 5.87
N LEU A 132 -18.60 -7.62 6.91
CA LEU A 132 -18.89 -8.70 7.85
C LEU A 132 -20.16 -8.44 8.68
N ALA A 133 -20.42 -7.19 9.06
CA ALA A 133 -21.64 -6.82 9.77
C ALA A 133 -22.90 -6.94 8.89
N THR A 134 -22.79 -6.64 7.59
CA THR A 134 -23.94 -6.57 6.67
C THR A 134 -24.18 -7.83 5.84
N ALA A 135 -23.16 -8.66 5.62
CA ALA A 135 -23.31 -9.90 4.87
C ALA A 135 -24.17 -10.92 5.63
N GLU A 136 -25.16 -11.49 4.95
CA GLU A 136 -25.89 -12.65 5.47
C GLU A 136 -24.98 -13.89 5.44
N PRO A 137 -25.03 -14.77 6.45
CA PRO A 137 -24.33 -16.05 6.40
C PRO A 137 -24.72 -16.80 5.13
N GLU A 138 -23.74 -17.19 4.31
CA GLU A 138 -24.06 -17.94 3.11
C GLU A 138 -24.70 -19.28 3.50
N LYS A 139 -25.91 -19.52 2.98
CA LYS A 139 -26.59 -20.81 3.19
C LYS A 139 -25.69 -21.92 2.67
N PRO A 140 -25.55 -23.04 3.41
CA PRO A 140 -24.71 -24.14 2.97
C PRO A 140 -25.10 -24.58 1.56
N PRO A 141 -24.13 -25.04 0.74
CA PRO A 141 -24.38 -25.43 -0.65
C PRO A 141 -25.53 -26.43 -0.70
N ASN A 142 -26.57 -26.11 -1.47
CA ASN A 142 -27.78 -26.93 -1.64
C ASN A 142 -27.48 -28.17 -2.51
N ASN A 143 -26.60 -29.04 -2.02
CA ASN A 143 -26.28 -30.34 -2.60
C ASN A 143 -27.35 -31.34 -2.17
N GLY A 144 -28.55 -31.27 -2.76
CA GLY A 144 -29.59 -32.20 -2.31
C GLY A 144 -30.85 -32.39 -3.13
N LYS A 145 -31.25 -31.51 -4.05
CA LYS A 145 -32.50 -31.74 -4.80
C LYS A 145 -32.25 -32.24 -6.21
N LYS A 146 -31.72 -33.46 -6.33
CA LYS A 146 -31.99 -34.29 -7.51
C LYS A 146 -33.49 -34.58 -7.52
N THR A 147 -34.26 -33.80 -8.26
CA THR A 147 -35.61 -34.19 -8.65
C THR A 147 -35.48 -35.42 -9.55
N LYS A 148 -35.72 -36.60 -8.96
CA LYS A 148 -36.11 -37.80 -9.70
C LYS A 148 -37.42 -37.44 -10.43
N ARG A 149 -37.33 -36.95 -11.67
CA ARG A 149 -38.50 -36.93 -12.55
C ARG A 149 -38.71 -38.37 -13.00
N ASN A 150 -39.71 -39.01 -12.40
CA ASN A 150 -40.18 -40.33 -12.78
C ASN A 150 -41.39 -40.15 -13.72
N LYS A 151 -41.37 -40.85 -14.86
CA LYS A 151 -42.36 -40.91 -15.95
C LYS A 151 -42.35 -39.76 -16.98
#